data_AF-A0A3E0E4Z7-F1
#
_entry.id   AF-A0A3E0E4Z7-F1
#
_cell.length_a   1.000
_cell.length_b   1.000
_cell.length_c   1.000
_cell.angle_alpha   90.00
_cell.angle_beta   90.00
_cell.angle_gamma   90.00
#
_symmetry.space_group_name_H-M   'P 1'
#
loop_
_entity.id
_entity.type
_entity.pdbx_description
1 polymer ?
#
loop_
_entity_poly.entity_id
_entity_poly.type
_entity_poly.pdbx_seq_one_letter_code
_entity_poly.pdbx_strand_id
1 'polypeptide(L)' 'MSLLKDVRVAILATNGFEESELVEPKRALEKEGAEVFIISPENDHIKGGKNGN' A
#
# COMPACT_ATOMS: atom_id res chain seq x y z
N MET A 1 5.66 20.66 -6.30
CA MET A 1 4.45 20.92 -5.49
C MET A 1 3.89 19.56 -5.15
N SER A 2 3.71 19.21 -3.88
CA SER A 2 3.10 17.93 -3.49
C SER A 2 1.59 18.04 -3.70
N LEU A 3 1.02 17.17 -4.54
CA LEU A 3 -0.40 17.22 -4.92
C LEU A 3 -1.32 16.62 -3.85
N LEU A 4 -0.81 15.71 -3.02
CA LEU A 4 -1.60 14.93 -2.06
C LEU A 4 -1.25 15.25 -0.61
N LYS A 5 -0.60 16.39 -0.35
CA LYS A 5 -0.32 16.82 1.03
C LYS A 5 -1.62 16.90 1.83
N ASP A 6 -1.58 16.39 3.06
CA ASP A 6 -2.71 16.30 4.01
C ASP A 6 -3.85 15.35 3.57
N VAL A 7 -3.64 14.56 2.51
CA VAL A 7 -4.54 13.46 2.12
C VAL A 7 -4.13 12.18 2.82
N ARG A 8 -5.11 11.50 3.43
CA ARG A 8 -4.93 10.19 4.05
C ARG A 8 -5.55 9.11 3.17
N VAL A 9 -4.80 8.05 2.88
CA VAL A 9 -5.25 6.93 2.04
C VAL A 9 -5.17 5.63 2.84
N ALA A 10 -6.28 4.89 2.89
CA ALA A 10 -6.30 3.54 3.43
C ALA A 10 -6.24 2.53 2.28
N ILE A 11 -5.24 1.65 2.29
CA ILE A 11 -5.15 0.49 1.41
C ILE A 11 -5.56 -0.73 2.21
N LEU A 12 -6.64 -1.38 1.79
CA LEU A 12 -7.12 -2.62 2.39
C LEU A 12 -6.38 -3.78 1.74
N ALA A 13 -5.61 -4.54 2.52
CA ALA A 13 -4.85 -5.66 2.01
C ALA A 13 -4.77 -6.80 3.04
N THR A 14 -4.66 -8.03 2.53
CA THR A 14 -4.44 -9.24 3.32
C THR A 14 -3.29 -10.04 2.72
N ASN A 15 -2.94 -11.16 3.34
CA ASN A 15 -1.94 -12.09 2.85
C ASN A 15 -2.21 -12.53 1.39
N GLY A 16 -1.15 -12.76 0.62
CA GLY A 16 -1.23 -13.27 -0.74
C GLY A 16 -1.43 -12.21 -1.83
N PHE A 17 -1.30 -10.92 -1.52
CA PHE A 17 -1.29 -9.85 -2.53
C PHE A 17 -0.09 -9.99 -3.48
N GLU A 18 -0.25 -9.54 -4.73
CA GLU A 18 0.87 -9.39 -5.66
C GLU A 18 1.67 -8.14 -5.30
N GLU A 19 3.01 -8.25 -5.18
CA GLU A 19 3.84 -7.13 -4.74
C GLU A 19 3.66 -5.88 -5.62
N SER A 20 3.50 -6.03 -6.93
CA SER A 20 3.25 -4.93 -7.87
C SER A 20 1.93 -4.19 -7.62
N GLU A 21 0.90 -4.87 -7.11
CA GLU A 21 -0.42 -4.28 -6.87
C GLU A 21 -0.48 -3.44 -5.59
N LEU A 22 0.42 -3.69 -4.63
CA LEU A 22 0.45 -2.94 -3.37
C LEU A 22 1.62 -1.96 -3.29
N VAL A 23 2.83 -2.42 -3.64
CA VAL A 23 4.06 -1.67 -3.35
C VAL A 23 4.19 -0.45 -4.23
N GLU A 24 3.98 -0.59 -5.55
CA GLU A 24 4.13 0.53 -6.49
C GLU A 24 3.03 1.60 -6.31
N PRO A 25 1.74 1.25 -6.15
CA PRO A 25 0.71 2.24 -5.86
C PRO A 25 0.93 2.97 -4.53
N LYS A 26 1.32 2.26 -3.46
CA LYS A 26 1.66 2.89 -2.18
C LYS A 26 2.80 3.90 -2.33
N ARG A 27 3.89 3.51 -3.01
CA ARG A 27 5.05 4.39 -3.27
C ARG A 27 4.66 5.63 -4.07
N ALA A 28 3.82 5.47 -5.09
CA ALA A 28 3.35 6.58 -5.90
C ALA A 28 2.57 7.61 -5.05
N LEU A 29 1.67 7.13 -4.19
CA LEU A 29 0.91 7.98 -3.27
C LEU A 29 1.80 8.72 -2.27
N GLU A 30 2.74 8.00 -1.64
CA GLU A 30 3.69 8.59 -0.69
C GLU A 30 4.60 9.63 -1.36
N LYS A 31 5.05 9.37 -2.60
CA LYS A 31 5.85 10.31 -3.39
C LYS A 31 5.13 11.63 -3.68
N GLU A 32 3.82 11.58 -3.87
CA GLU A 32 2.98 12.77 -4.06
C GLU A 32 2.58 13.46 -2.74
N GLY A 33 2.99 12.90 -1.59
CA GLY A 33 2.84 13.47 -0.25
C GLY A 33 1.61 13.02 0.53
N ALA A 34 0.94 11.94 0.09
CA ALA A 34 -0.13 11.33 0.86
C ALA A 34 0.40 10.56 2.07
N GLU A 35 -0.38 10.55 3.15
CA GLU A 35 -0.17 9.65 4.29
C GLU A 35 -0.92 8.33 4.02
N VAL A 36 -0.18 7.24 3.83
CA VAL A 36 -0.75 5.95 3.40
C VAL A 36 -0.73 4.93 4.53
N PHE A 37 -1.88 4.34 4.80
CA PHE A 37 -2.08 3.31 5.81
C PHE A 37 -2.44 1.98 5.15
N ILE A 38 -1.79 0.90 5.57
CA ILE A 38 -2.21 -0.45 5.22
C ILE A 38 -3.12 -0.95 6.34
N ILE A 39 -4.35 -1.31 6.00
CA ILE A 39 -5.32 -1.87 6.95
C ILE A 39 -5.55 -3.33 6.58
N SER A 40 -5.40 -4.20 7.58
CA SER A 40 -5.56 -5.64 7.42
C SER A 40 -6.36 -6.23 8.57
N PRO A 41 -7.07 -7.36 8.36
CA PRO A 41 -7.55 -8.20 9.46
C PRO A 41 -6.42 -8.87 10.25
N GLU A 42 -5.21 -8.94 9.69
CA GLU A 42 -4.03 -9.50 10.36
C GLU A 42 -3.49 -8.52 11.41
N ASN A 43 -3.08 -9.03 12.58
CA ASN A 43 -2.68 -8.19 13.71
C ASN A 43 -1.31 -7.52 13.56
N ASP A 44 -0.40 -8.10 12.76
CA ASP A 44 1.00 -7.67 12.71
C ASP A 44 1.48 -7.35 11.29
N HIS A 45 1.59 -8.36 10.44
CA HIS A 45 2.16 -8.24 9.10
C HIS A 45 1.34 -9.03 8.08
N ILE A 46 1.17 -8.45 6.90
CA ILE A 46 0.72 -9.15 5.70
C ILE A 46 1.91 -9.53 4.83
N LYS A 47 1.85 -10.70 4.20
CA LYS A 47 2.91 -11.19 3.31
C LYS A 47 2.42 -11.23 1.87
N GLY A 48 3.21 -10.63 0.97
CA GLY A 48 3.00 -10.72 -0.47
C GLY A 48 3.42 -12.07 -1.02
N GLY A 49 2.75 -12.52 -2.08
CA GLY A 49 3.17 -13.69 -2.85
C GLY A 49 4.25 -13.30 -3.87
N LYS A 50 5.29 -14.15 -3.99
CA LYS A 50 6.21 -14.13 -5.15
C LYS A 50 5.70 -15.06 -6.24
N ASN A 51 4.43 -14.99 -6.59
CA ASN A 51 3.90 -15.79 -7.69
C ASN A 51 3.83 -14.90 -8.92
N GLY A 52 5.00 -14.65 -9.52
CA GLY A 52 5.05 -14.34 -10.94
C GLY A 52 4.91 -15.66 -11.68
N ASN A 53 3.78 -15.87 -12.34
CA ASN A 53 3.69 -16.89 -13.39
C ASN A 53 4.52 -16.44 -14.59
#